data_AF-A0A812SLH5-F1
#
_entry.id   AF-A0A812SLH5-F1
#
_cell.length_a   1.000
_cell.length_b   1.000
_cell.length_c   1.000
_cell.angle_alpha   90.00
_cell.angle_beta   90.00
_cell.angle_gamma   90.00
#
_symmetry.space_group_name_H-M   'P 1'
#
loop_
_entity.id
_entity.type
_entity.pdbx_description
1 polymer ?
#
loop_
_entity_poly.entity_id
_entity_poly.type
_entity_poly.pdbx_seq_one_letter_code
_entity_poly.pdbx_strand_id
1 'polypeptide(L)'
;MAWLRWKSCMLGLGNVGVVAFYYPDRAEAWDKLCQAEFLGNFYPLTEELRLEAPLRPGETHCFGNAEAAYQALKSWPRAAEFRNLSGSEAFRKKRGLEAEGQADWTYGGFGSNMAGMFQVLRVKFAPGTAMHARLQQTGDAYLLEHNSKCGRDRFWSDNKDGDGLNWLGLQLMLLREESRQTKPWTAWIRKHVDVETGDVKDEVWQSTVRAAAKCLNQTMGSWQTRLLLRD
;
A
#
# COMPACT_ATOMS: atom_id res chain seq x y z
N MET A 1 -20.43 -5.50 -16.18
CA MET A 1 -19.82 -4.25 -15.69
C MET A 1 -18.39 -4.21 -16.21
N ALA A 2 -18.10 -3.29 -17.13
CA ALA A 2 -16.77 -3.15 -17.74
C ALA A 2 -15.87 -2.37 -16.78
N TRP A 3 -14.96 -3.07 -16.11
CA TRP A 3 -13.93 -2.44 -15.28
C TRP A 3 -12.94 -1.66 -16.18
N LEU A 4 -12.53 -0.50 -15.68
CA LEU A 4 -12.04 0.66 -16.42
C LEU A 4 -10.82 0.42 -17.34
N ARG A 5 -10.88 1.08 -18.51
CA ARG A 5 -9.86 1.10 -19.57
C ARG A 5 -8.47 1.46 -19.04
N TRP A 6 -7.54 0.52 -19.14
CA TRP A 6 -6.14 0.68 -18.80
C TRP A 6 -5.43 1.58 -19.82
N LYS A 7 -4.58 2.51 -19.35
CA LYS A 7 -3.43 2.93 -20.15
C LYS A 7 -2.31 1.94 -19.82
N SER A 8 -1.98 1.13 -20.81
CA SER A 8 -0.88 0.19 -20.71
C SER A 8 0.43 0.96 -20.87
N CYS A 9 1.41 0.65 -20.03
CA CYS A 9 2.72 1.28 -20.03
C CYS A 9 3.81 0.21 -20.03
N MET A 10 4.91 0.48 -20.74
CA MET A 10 6.07 -0.41 -20.77
C MET A 10 6.80 -0.33 -19.43
N LEU A 11 6.58 -1.32 -18.57
CA LEU A 11 7.09 -1.40 -17.21
C LEU A 11 7.54 -2.84 -16.94
N GLY A 12 8.72 -3.03 -16.36
CA GLY A 12 9.21 -4.33 -15.86
C GLY A 12 8.92 -5.54 -16.77
N LEU A 13 7.77 -6.19 -16.55
CA LEU A 13 7.24 -7.35 -17.27
C LEU A 13 6.78 -7.08 -18.72
N GLY A 14 6.79 -5.84 -19.20
CA GLY A 14 6.37 -5.47 -20.55
C GLY A 14 5.24 -4.45 -20.54
N ASN A 15 4.25 -4.61 -21.43
CA ASN A 15 3.13 -3.68 -21.51
C ASN A 15 2.05 -4.06 -20.47
N VAL A 16 2.05 -3.39 -19.32
CA VAL A 16 1.13 -3.67 -18.20
C VAL A 16 0.31 -2.43 -17.83
N GLY A 17 -0.89 -2.63 -17.29
CA GLY A 17 -1.70 -1.55 -16.74
C GLY A 17 -1.10 -1.00 -15.43
N VAL A 18 -1.39 0.26 -15.11
CA VAL A 18 -1.07 0.87 -13.81
C VAL A 18 -2.36 1.07 -13.03
N VAL A 19 -2.39 0.56 -11.80
CA VAL A 19 -3.47 0.79 -10.82
C VAL A 19 -2.91 1.65 -9.70
N ALA A 20 -3.37 2.90 -9.64
CA ALA A 20 -2.93 3.86 -8.67
C ALA A 20 -3.91 3.95 -7.49
N PHE A 21 -3.38 4.08 -6.29
CA PHE A 21 -4.16 4.15 -5.06
C PHE A 21 -3.47 5.01 -4.00
N TYR A 22 -4.22 5.53 -3.02
CA TYR A 22 -3.65 6.21 -1.86
C TYR A 22 -4.60 6.23 -0.65
N TYR A 23 -5.81 6.78 -0.83
CA TYR A 23 -6.84 6.96 0.19
C TYR A 23 -6.33 7.52 1.55
N PRO A 24 -6.09 8.84 1.72
CA PRO A 24 -5.77 9.45 3.02
C PRO A 24 -7.05 9.84 3.78
N ASP A 25 -7.82 8.84 4.22
CA ASP A 25 -9.19 8.95 4.78
C ASP A 25 -10.26 9.53 3.82
N ARG A 26 -9.92 9.68 2.54
CA ARG A 26 -10.84 10.05 1.46
C ARG A 26 -10.28 9.56 0.13
N ALA A 27 -11.13 9.29 -0.86
CA ALA A 27 -10.67 8.93 -2.20
C ALA A 27 -10.09 10.13 -2.95
N GLU A 28 -8.87 10.01 -3.45
CA GLU A 28 -8.26 10.94 -4.39
C GLU A 28 -8.75 10.67 -5.83
N ALA A 29 -8.34 11.51 -6.78
CA ALA A 29 -8.83 11.41 -8.16
C ALA A 29 -8.41 10.10 -8.87
N TRP A 30 -7.18 9.62 -8.63
CA TRP A 30 -6.70 8.34 -9.17
C TRP A 30 -7.32 7.14 -8.45
N ASP A 31 -7.64 7.24 -7.16
CA ASP A 31 -8.41 6.20 -6.46
C ASP A 31 -9.74 5.96 -7.18
N LYS A 32 -10.48 7.03 -7.49
CA LYS A 32 -11.77 6.95 -8.22
C LYS A 32 -11.60 6.47 -9.66
N LEU A 33 -10.53 6.90 -10.33
CA LEU A 33 -10.22 6.48 -11.69
C LEU A 33 -9.92 4.98 -11.76
N CYS A 34 -9.19 4.45 -10.77
CA CYS A 34 -8.77 3.06 -10.70
C CYS A 34 -9.73 2.16 -9.90
N GLN A 35 -10.66 2.75 -9.16
CA GLN A 35 -11.52 2.09 -8.16
C GLN A 35 -10.72 1.26 -7.15
N ALA A 36 -9.59 1.83 -6.73
CA ALA A 36 -8.52 1.13 -6.04
C ALA A 36 -8.24 1.66 -4.61
N GLU A 37 -9.11 2.51 -4.08
CA GLU A 37 -9.00 3.08 -2.74
C GLU A 37 -8.77 2.03 -1.64
N PHE A 38 -9.33 0.83 -1.83
CA PHE A 38 -9.23 -0.30 -0.90
C PHE A 38 -7.80 -0.82 -0.71
N LEU A 39 -6.89 -0.50 -1.63
CA LEU A 39 -5.47 -0.84 -1.50
C LEU A 39 -4.78 0.04 -0.44
N GLY A 40 -5.25 1.28 -0.23
CA GLY A 40 -4.68 2.22 0.73
C GLY A 40 -4.80 1.76 2.19
N ASN A 41 -3.82 2.11 3.02
CA ASN A 41 -3.78 1.65 4.41
C ASN A 41 -4.86 2.27 5.30
N PHE A 42 -5.29 3.50 4.99
CA PHE A 42 -6.30 4.22 5.77
C PHE A 42 -7.72 3.84 5.33
N TYR A 43 -7.87 2.96 4.33
CA TYR A 43 -9.19 2.54 3.85
C TYR A 43 -9.96 1.81 4.95
N PRO A 44 -11.20 2.26 5.28
CA PRO A 44 -12.01 1.63 6.31
C PRO A 44 -12.48 0.25 5.86
N LEU A 45 -12.25 -0.75 6.70
CA LEU A 45 -12.69 -2.11 6.48
C LEU A 45 -14.10 -2.30 7.01
N THR A 46 -14.90 -3.08 6.29
CA THR A 46 -16.22 -3.52 6.77
C THR A 46 -16.11 -4.61 7.84
N GLU A 47 -15.03 -5.40 7.78
CA GLU A 47 -14.69 -6.44 8.76
C GLU A 47 -13.40 -6.03 9.48
N GLU A 48 -13.35 -6.21 10.80
CA GLU A 48 -12.17 -5.84 11.58
C GLU A 48 -10.95 -6.68 11.20
N LEU A 49 -9.79 -6.02 11.06
CA LEU A 49 -8.50 -6.66 10.91
C LEU A 49 -8.05 -7.18 12.28
N ARG A 50 -7.88 -8.51 12.41
CA ARG A 50 -7.44 -9.17 13.65
C ARG A 50 -5.96 -9.50 13.58
N LEU A 51 -5.15 -8.86 14.41
CA LEU A 51 -3.70 -9.00 14.40
C LEU A 51 -3.18 -9.44 15.76
N GLU A 52 -2.23 -10.37 15.74
CA GLU A 52 -1.39 -10.75 16.87
C GLU A 52 0.05 -10.37 16.54
N ALA A 53 0.78 -9.83 17.51
CA ALA A 53 2.18 -9.44 17.33
C ALA A 53 3.11 -10.33 18.17
N PRO A 54 4.27 -10.75 17.64
CA PRO A 54 5.23 -11.61 18.33
C PRO A 54 5.67 -11.13 19.71
N LEU A 55 5.63 -9.82 19.97
CA LEU A 55 5.98 -9.24 21.28
C LEU A 55 5.10 -9.77 22.42
N ARG A 56 3.83 -10.10 22.13
CA ARG A 56 2.89 -10.66 23.11
C ARG A 56 2.06 -11.78 22.46
N PRO A 57 2.62 -12.99 22.33
CA PRO A 57 1.93 -14.12 21.75
C PRO A 57 0.63 -14.43 22.51
N GLY A 58 -0.43 -14.76 21.78
CA GLY A 58 -1.79 -14.97 22.29
C GLY A 58 -2.62 -13.71 22.51
N GLU A 59 -2.04 -12.51 22.39
CA GLU A 59 -2.78 -11.23 22.50
C GLU A 59 -3.22 -10.75 21.11
N THR A 60 -4.51 -10.93 20.78
CA THR A 60 -5.10 -10.44 19.52
C THR A 60 -5.78 -9.08 19.70
N HIS A 61 -5.46 -8.13 18.82
CA HIS A 61 -6.15 -6.84 18.69
C HIS A 61 -6.92 -6.74 17.38
N CYS A 62 -7.95 -5.90 17.37
CA CYS A 62 -8.82 -5.66 16.21
C CYS A 62 -8.71 -4.21 15.77
N PHE A 63 -8.73 -3.96 14.45
CA PHE A 63 -8.57 -2.62 13.88
C PHE A 63 -9.52 -2.39 12.70
N GLY A 64 -10.04 -1.17 12.57
CA GLY A 64 -10.91 -0.79 11.46
C GLY A 64 -10.17 -0.50 10.13
N ASN A 65 -8.84 -0.38 10.14
CA ASN A 65 -8.01 -0.15 8.95
C ASN A 65 -6.56 -0.62 9.18
N ALA A 66 -5.79 -0.75 8.09
CA ALA A 66 -4.40 -1.21 8.17
C ALA A 66 -3.46 -0.18 8.79
N GLU A 67 -3.71 1.12 8.60
CA GLU A 67 -2.90 2.18 9.21
C GLU A 67 -2.96 2.10 10.74
N ALA A 68 -4.15 1.94 11.32
CA ALA A 68 -4.34 1.76 12.76
C ALA A 68 -3.58 0.54 13.30
N ALA A 69 -3.67 -0.60 12.61
CA ALA A 69 -2.92 -1.80 12.96
C ALA A 69 -1.40 -1.58 12.89
N TYR A 70 -0.91 -0.97 11.80
CA TYR A 70 0.51 -0.71 11.58
C TYR A 70 1.10 0.31 12.55
N GLN A 71 0.32 1.32 12.94
CA GLN A 71 0.75 2.29 13.95
C GLN A 71 0.73 1.69 15.36
N ALA A 72 -0.23 0.81 15.67
CA ALA A 72 -0.28 0.06 16.91
C ALA A 72 0.94 -0.85 17.11
N LEU A 73 1.52 -1.41 16.05
CA LEU A 73 2.76 -2.19 16.14
C LEU A 73 3.93 -1.40 16.76
N LYS A 74 3.95 -0.07 16.65
CA LYS A 74 5.00 0.76 17.25
C LYS A 74 4.76 1.04 18.74
N SER A 75 3.68 0.53 19.31
CA SER A 75 3.38 0.61 20.74
C SER A 75 2.37 -0.49 21.10
N TRP A 76 2.76 -1.75 20.86
CA TRP A 76 1.83 -2.89 20.97
C TRP A 76 1.13 -3.02 22.32
N PRO A 77 1.77 -2.74 23.48
CA PRO A 77 1.08 -2.70 24.78
C PRO A 77 -0.13 -1.76 24.85
N ARG A 78 -0.21 -0.78 23.93
CA ARG A 78 -1.27 0.23 23.80
C ARG A 78 -2.11 0.01 22.53
N ALA A 79 -2.01 -1.15 21.89
CA ALA A 79 -2.66 -1.43 20.60
C ALA A 79 -4.19 -1.23 20.64
N ALA A 80 -4.84 -1.57 21.76
CA ALA A 80 -6.28 -1.36 21.95
C ALA A 80 -6.72 0.10 21.75
N GLU A 81 -5.84 1.07 22.02
CA GLU A 81 -6.14 2.50 21.86
C GLU A 81 -6.22 2.94 20.40
N PHE A 82 -5.83 2.09 19.44
CA PHE A 82 -5.89 2.37 18.01
C PHE A 82 -7.12 1.75 17.32
N ARG A 83 -7.85 0.85 18.00
CA ARG A 83 -8.92 0.03 17.41
C ARG A 83 -9.93 0.80 16.55
N ASN A 84 -10.42 1.93 17.09
CA ASN A 84 -11.51 2.72 16.50
C ASN A 84 -11.03 3.97 15.76
N LEU A 85 -9.73 4.13 15.53
CA LEU A 85 -9.18 5.33 14.91
C LEU A 85 -9.23 5.23 13.37
N SER A 86 -9.56 6.33 12.71
CA SER A 86 -9.21 6.54 11.30
C SER A 86 -7.70 6.48 11.09
N GLY A 87 -7.24 6.38 9.84
CA GLY A 87 -5.81 6.31 9.59
C GLY A 87 -5.08 7.59 10.04
N SER A 88 -5.68 8.78 9.80
CA SER A 88 -5.09 10.05 10.25
C SER A 88 -5.04 10.17 11.77
N GLU A 89 -6.05 9.69 12.48
CA GLU A 89 -6.07 9.69 13.94
C GLU A 89 -5.03 8.72 14.50
N ALA A 90 -4.89 7.53 13.93
CA ALA A 90 -3.86 6.56 14.30
C ALA A 90 -2.45 7.12 14.08
N PHE A 91 -2.20 7.73 12.92
CA PHE A 91 -0.93 8.38 12.62
C PHE A 91 -0.60 9.48 13.63
N ARG A 92 -1.57 10.36 13.93
CA ARG A 92 -1.40 11.45 14.91
C ARG A 92 -1.14 10.92 16.32
N LYS A 93 -1.89 9.91 16.75
CA LYS A 93 -1.72 9.28 18.06
C LYS A 93 -0.31 8.71 18.18
N LYS A 94 0.14 7.96 17.18
CA LYS A 94 1.50 7.41 17.15
C LYS A 94 2.56 8.48 17.27
N ARG A 95 2.41 9.63 16.58
CA ARG A 95 3.34 10.77 16.72
C ARG A 95 3.42 11.29 18.16
N GLY A 96 2.31 11.31 18.89
CA GLY A 96 2.30 11.63 20.32
C GLY A 96 3.10 10.62 21.15
N LEU A 97 2.87 9.32 20.94
CA LEU A 97 3.61 8.25 21.62
C LEU A 97 5.12 8.27 21.32
N GLU A 98 5.49 8.56 20.07
CA GLU A 98 6.88 8.76 19.67
C GLU A 98 7.53 9.92 20.43
N ALA A 99 6.82 11.05 20.58
CA ALA A 99 7.31 12.20 21.33
C ALA A 99 7.47 11.90 22.84
N GLU A 100 6.70 10.96 23.38
CA GLU A 100 6.81 10.43 24.74
C GLU A 100 7.93 9.38 24.89
N GLY A 101 8.66 9.04 23.81
CA GLY A 101 9.72 8.03 23.82
C GLY A 101 9.23 6.58 23.85
N GLN A 102 7.95 6.34 23.50
CA GLN A 102 7.31 5.02 23.61
C GLN A 102 7.29 4.23 22.29
N ALA A 103 8.17 4.57 21.34
CA ALA A 103 8.21 3.94 20.04
C ALA A 103 8.97 2.61 20.07
N ASP A 104 8.27 1.53 19.72
CA ASP A 104 8.84 0.22 19.43
C ASP A 104 9.23 0.12 17.96
N TRP A 105 10.54 0.16 17.69
CA TRP A 105 11.09 0.03 16.34
C TRP A 105 11.28 -1.42 15.90
N THR A 106 10.97 -2.40 16.75
CA THR A 106 10.81 -3.80 16.34
C THR A 106 9.43 -4.09 15.77
N TYR A 107 8.52 -3.10 15.79
CA TYR A 107 7.17 -3.20 15.24
C TYR A 107 6.39 -4.37 15.86
N GLY A 108 6.28 -4.44 17.19
CA GLY A 108 5.59 -5.51 17.88
C GLY A 108 6.31 -6.85 17.76
N GLY A 109 7.63 -6.83 17.56
CA GLY A 109 8.46 -8.02 17.40
C GLY A 109 8.54 -8.59 15.98
N PHE A 110 7.99 -7.92 14.96
CA PHE A 110 8.19 -8.31 13.55
C PHE A 110 9.57 -7.97 12.99
N GLY A 111 10.35 -7.14 13.70
CA GLY A 111 11.75 -6.84 13.42
C GLY A 111 12.00 -5.58 12.59
N SER A 112 11.08 -5.21 11.68
CA SER A 112 11.25 -4.02 10.84
C SER A 112 9.92 -3.40 10.40
N ASN A 113 9.99 -2.18 9.87
CA ASN A 113 8.85 -1.51 9.24
C ASN A 113 8.29 -2.30 8.05
N MET A 114 9.19 -2.88 7.23
CA MET A 114 8.85 -3.71 6.09
C MET A 114 8.09 -4.97 6.53
N ALA A 115 8.64 -5.72 7.48
CA ALA A 115 8.04 -6.95 7.99
C ALA A 115 6.70 -6.69 8.70
N GLY A 116 6.65 -5.65 9.55
CA GLY A 116 5.42 -5.26 10.26
C GLY A 116 4.29 -4.86 9.31
N MET A 117 4.58 -4.02 8.31
CA MET A 117 3.57 -3.66 7.29
C MET A 117 3.13 -4.87 6.48
N PHE A 118 4.07 -5.72 6.05
CA PHE A 118 3.75 -6.88 5.24
C PHE A 118 2.80 -7.83 5.98
N GLN A 119 3.01 -8.01 7.29
CA GLN A 119 2.10 -8.82 8.11
C GLN A 119 0.71 -8.19 8.24
N VAL A 120 0.62 -6.86 8.44
CA VAL A 120 -0.68 -6.16 8.46
C VAL A 120 -1.42 -6.37 7.14
N LEU A 121 -0.72 -6.24 6.00
CA LEU A 121 -1.31 -6.47 4.68
C LEU A 121 -1.75 -7.91 4.48
N ARG A 122 -0.94 -8.89 4.91
CA ARG A 122 -1.31 -10.31 4.87
C ARG A 122 -2.61 -10.61 5.59
N VAL A 123 -2.85 -9.98 6.74
CA VAL A 123 -4.14 -10.10 7.45
C VAL A 123 -5.26 -9.38 6.68
N LYS A 124 -5.03 -8.13 6.25
CA LYS A 124 -6.02 -7.33 5.49
C LYS A 124 -6.50 -8.06 4.23
N PHE A 125 -5.60 -8.71 3.52
CA PHE A 125 -5.85 -9.41 2.25
C PHE A 125 -5.76 -10.93 2.37
N ALA A 126 -6.05 -11.47 3.56
CA ALA A 126 -6.01 -12.90 3.80
C ALA A 126 -6.93 -13.67 2.82
N PRO A 127 -6.50 -14.82 2.28
CA PRO A 127 -7.35 -15.62 1.39
C PRO A 127 -8.74 -15.89 1.96
N GLY A 128 -9.76 -15.80 1.11
CA GLY A 128 -11.17 -15.96 1.51
C GLY A 128 -11.88 -14.67 1.93
N THR A 129 -11.15 -13.57 2.14
CA THR A 129 -11.76 -12.25 2.46
C THR A 129 -12.22 -11.51 1.20
N ALA A 130 -13.17 -10.58 1.36
CA ALA A 130 -13.59 -9.67 0.28
C ALA A 130 -12.43 -8.81 -0.24
N MET A 131 -11.51 -8.40 0.64
CA MET A 131 -10.33 -7.64 0.25
C MET A 131 -9.38 -8.46 -0.63
N HIS A 132 -9.14 -9.73 -0.29
CA HIS A 132 -8.34 -10.62 -1.13
C HIS A 132 -8.92 -10.75 -2.54
N ALA A 133 -10.24 -10.94 -2.66
CA ALA A 133 -10.90 -10.99 -3.96
C ALA A 133 -10.68 -9.71 -4.78
N ARG A 134 -10.80 -8.52 -4.15
CA ARG A 134 -10.52 -7.24 -4.80
C ARG A 134 -9.04 -7.09 -5.20
N LEU A 135 -8.10 -7.55 -4.37
CA LEU A 135 -6.67 -7.55 -4.72
C LEU A 135 -6.39 -8.43 -5.94
N GLN A 136 -7.01 -9.62 -6.02
CA GLN A 136 -6.87 -10.50 -7.19
C GLN A 136 -7.42 -9.87 -8.48
N GLN A 137 -8.51 -9.11 -8.38
CA GLN A 137 -9.12 -8.39 -9.52
C GLN A 137 -8.19 -7.34 -10.15
N THR A 138 -7.13 -6.91 -9.46
CA THR A 138 -6.11 -6.02 -10.05
C THR A 138 -5.29 -6.72 -11.15
N GLY A 139 -5.45 -8.03 -11.36
CA GLY A 139 -4.80 -8.78 -12.43
C GLY A 139 -3.28 -8.71 -12.31
N ASP A 140 -2.61 -8.42 -13.42
CA ASP A 140 -1.15 -8.26 -13.49
C ASP A 140 -0.72 -6.79 -13.51
N ALA A 141 -1.62 -5.86 -13.16
CA ALA A 141 -1.31 -4.45 -13.13
C ALA A 141 -0.19 -4.13 -12.13
N TYR A 142 0.61 -3.13 -12.48
CA TYR A 142 1.55 -2.51 -11.55
C TYR A 142 0.77 -1.68 -10.53
N LEU A 143 0.96 -1.98 -9.24
CA LEU A 143 0.29 -1.27 -8.14
C LEU A 143 1.17 -0.09 -7.70
N LEU A 144 0.63 1.13 -7.82
CA LEU A 144 1.35 2.37 -7.52
C LEU A 144 0.63 3.11 -6.38
N GLU A 145 1.24 3.14 -5.19
CA GLU A 145 0.78 4.05 -4.15
C GLU A 145 1.20 5.47 -4.56
N HIS A 146 0.22 6.28 -4.96
CA HIS A 146 0.43 7.61 -5.53
C HIS A 146 -0.11 8.68 -4.61
N ASN A 147 0.75 9.32 -3.82
CA ASN A 147 0.28 10.35 -2.90
C ASN A 147 0.02 11.69 -3.61
N SER A 148 -0.72 12.59 -2.96
CA SER A 148 -1.11 13.87 -3.57
C SER A 148 -0.08 15.01 -3.46
N LYS A 149 1.06 14.81 -2.78
CA LYS A 149 2.03 15.86 -2.44
C LYS A 149 3.48 15.37 -2.48
N CYS A 150 4.30 15.96 -3.35
CA CYS A 150 5.77 15.76 -3.32
C CYS A 150 6.34 16.05 -1.93
N GLY A 151 7.27 15.21 -1.50
CA GLY A 151 7.93 15.29 -0.19
C GLY A 151 7.13 14.70 0.97
N ARG A 152 5.92 14.17 0.72
CA ARG A 152 5.09 13.62 1.80
C ARG A 152 5.55 12.24 2.27
N ASP A 153 5.81 11.34 1.33
CA ASP A 153 6.20 9.96 1.63
C ASP A 153 7.04 9.41 0.48
N ARG A 154 8.34 9.24 0.70
CA ARG A 154 9.27 8.68 -0.29
C ARG A 154 9.50 7.19 -0.10
N PHE A 155 8.97 6.60 0.97
CA PHE A 155 9.24 5.21 1.32
C PHE A 155 8.08 4.31 0.87
N TRP A 156 6.86 4.55 1.35
CA TRP A 156 5.73 3.68 1.01
C TRP A 156 5.18 3.98 -0.38
N SER A 157 5.18 5.26 -0.76
CA SER A 157 4.60 5.74 -2.01
C SER A 157 5.64 6.12 -3.07
N ASP A 158 5.16 6.47 -4.26
CA ASP A 158 5.96 7.01 -5.37
C ASP A 158 6.32 8.50 -5.20
N ASN A 159 5.91 9.13 -4.10
CA ASN A 159 6.12 10.55 -3.83
C ASN A 159 5.43 11.52 -4.82
N LYS A 160 4.36 11.09 -5.53
CA LYS A 160 3.62 11.81 -6.59
C LYS A 160 4.38 11.95 -7.92
N ASP A 161 5.70 12.09 -7.87
CA ASP A 161 6.54 12.34 -9.04
C ASP A 161 7.36 11.12 -9.49
N GLY A 162 7.37 10.06 -8.69
CA GLY A 162 8.16 8.85 -8.94
C GLY A 162 9.53 8.85 -8.26
N ASP A 163 9.84 9.84 -7.39
CA ASP A 163 11.08 9.87 -6.60
C ASP A 163 10.95 9.15 -5.24
N GLY A 164 9.80 8.52 -4.99
CA GLY A 164 9.58 7.56 -3.90
C GLY A 164 9.77 6.12 -4.34
N LEU A 165 9.84 5.21 -3.37
CA LEU A 165 10.20 3.79 -3.59
C LEU A 165 8.98 2.90 -3.88
N ASN A 166 7.76 3.34 -3.61
CA ASN A 166 6.53 2.57 -3.84
C ASN A 166 6.50 1.20 -3.11
N TRP A 167 7.00 1.12 -1.87
CA TRP A 167 7.03 -0.14 -1.12
C TRP A 167 5.68 -0.73 -0.78
N LEU A 168 4.63 0.09 -0.61
CA LEU A 168 3.30 -0.45 -0.38
C LEU A 168 2.79 -1.17 -1.63
N GLY A 169 2.95 -0.55 -2.80
CA GLY A 169 2.65 -1.16 -4.09
C GLY A 169 3.42 -2.46 -4.30
N LEU A 170 4.72 -2.48 -3.98
CA LEU A 170 5.55 -3.69 -4.03
C LEU A 170 4.97 -4.82 -3.18
N GLN A 171 4.72 -4.57 -1.90
CA GLN A 171 4.24 -5.59 -0.96
C GLN A 171 2.88 -6.15 -1.39
N LEU A 172 1.98 -5.31 -1.90
CA LEU A 172 0.69 -5.74 -2.43
C LEU A 172 0.85 -6.63 -3.67
N MET A 173 1.82 -6.35 -4.55
CA MET A 173 2.09 -7.20 -5.72
C MET A 173 2.65 -8.57 -5.30
N LEU A 174 3.53 -8.63 -4.31
CA LEU A 174 4.00 -9.90 -3.72
C LEU A 174 2.83 -10.69 -3.12
N LEU A 175 2.01 -10.02 -2.30
CA LEU A 175 0.87 -10.63 -1.61
C LEU A 175 -0.19 -11.16 -2.58
N ARG A 176 -0.48 -10.41 -3.64
CA ARG A 176 -1.39 -10.82 -4.72
C ARG A 176 -0.97 -12.14 -5.35
N GLU A 177 0.33 -12.40 -5.45
CA GLU A 177 0.86 -13.60 -6.09
C GLU A 177 1.08 -14.78 -5.13
N GLU A 178 0.89 -14.62 -3.82
CA GLU A 178 1.11 -15.70 -2.86
C GLU A 178 0.29 -16.96 -3.18
N SER A 179 -0.99 -16.76 -3.56
CA SER A 179 -1.92 -17.82 -3.93
C SER A 179 -1.92 -18.20 -5.42
N ARG A 180 -1.12 -17.53 -6.26
CA ARG A 180 -1.08 -17.78 -7.71
C ARG A 180 -0.06 -18.87 -8.06
N GLN A 181 -0.35 -19.61 -9.13
CA GLN A 181 0.57 -20.62 -9.69
C GLN A 181 1.80 -19.98 -10.34
N THR A 182 1.61 -18.88 -11.05
CA THR A 182 2.68 -18.06 -11.63
C THR A 182 2.91 -16.82 -10.77
N LYS A 183 4.18 -16.43 -10.62
CA LYS A 183 4.58 -15.29 -9.77
C LYS A 183 5.53 -14.32 -10.49
N PRO A 184 5.12 -13.78 -11.65
CA PRO A 184 5.99 -12.96 -12.48
C PRO A 184 6.45 -11.67 -11.77
N TRP A 185 5.57 -10.99 -11.01
CA TRP A 185 5.99 -9.82 -10.24
C TRP A 185 6.95 -10.19 -9.14
N THR A 186 6.72 -11.28 -8.42
CA THR A 186 7.60 -11.77 -7.37
C THR A 186 9.00 -12.07 -7.92
N ALA A 187 9.07 -12.78 -9.04
CA ALA A 187 10.34 -13.09 -9.70
C ALA A 187 11.06 -11.83 -10.18
N TRP A 188 10.34 -10.90 -10.79
CA TRP A 188 10.90 -9.64 -11.27
C TRP A 188 11.36 -8.72 -10.14
N ILE A 189 10.55 -8.56 -9.09
CA ILE A 189 10.88 -7.77 -7.90
C ILE A 189 12.14 -8.32 -7.23
N ARG A 190 12.21 -9.63 -6.96
CA ARG A 190 13.37 -10.24 -6.28
C ARG A 190 14.68 -10.10 -7.05
N LYS A 191 14.61 -9.93 -8.37
CA LYS A 191 15.77 -9.65 -9.22
C LYS A 191 16.36 -8.26 -8.93
N HIS A 192 15.52 -7.27 -8.62
CA HIS A 192 15.90 -5.85 -8.52
C HIS A 192 15.84 -5.29 -7.09
N VAL A 193 15.20 -6.00 -6.16
CA VAL A 193 14.99 -5.58 -4.77
C VAL A 193 15.24 -6.78 -3.85
N ASP A 194 15.92 -6.55 -2.74
CA ASP A 194 15.89 -7.46 -1.61
C ASP A 194 14.58 -7.24 -0.84
N VAL A 195 13.66 -8.19 -0.95
CA VAL A 195 12.31 -8.04 -0.38
C VAL A 195 12.28 -8.17 1.15
N GLU A 196 13.35 -8.67 1.76
CA GLU A 196 13.46 -8.81 3.21
C GLU A 196 13.97 -7.50 3.84
N THR A 197 14.98 -6.88 3.22
CA THR A 197 15.57 -5.62 3.73
C THR A 197 14.94 -4.37 3.13
N GLY A 198 14.36 -4.47 1.94
CA GLY A 198 13.92 -3.33 1.14
C GLY A 198 15.06 -2.68 0.34
N ASP A 199 16.24 -3.28 0.26
CA ASP A 199 17.36 -2.70 -0.49
C ASP A 199 17.15 -2.83 -2.00
N VAL A 200 17.31 -1.71 -2.70
CA VAL A 200 17.28 -1.67 -4.17
C VAL A 200 18.65 -2.10 -4.70
N LYS A 201 18.67 -3.11 -5.58
CA LYS A 201 19.91 -3.69 -6.14
C LYS A 201 20.42 -2.93 -7.36
N ASP A 202 19.51 -2.29 -8.10
CA ASP A 202 19.82 -1.55 -9.32
C ASP A 202 18.77 -0.48 -9.65
N GLU A 203 19.06 0.38 -10.63
CA GLU A 203 18.19 1.48 -11.06
C GLU A 203 16.89 1.04 -11.76
N VAL A 204 16.72 -0.26 -12.06
CA VAL A 204 15.57 -0.75 -12.83
C VAL A 204 14.28 -0.59 -12.02
N TRP A 205 14.33 -0.85 -10.71
CA TRP A 205 13.17 -0.62 -9.83
C TRP A 205 12.74 0.84 -9.85
N GLN A 206 13.66 1.76 -9.53
CA GLN A 206 13.33 3.19 -9.46
C GLN A 206 12.87 3.75 -10.81
N SER A 207 13.49 3.31 -11.91
CA SER A 207 13.08 3.70 -13.26
C SER A 207 11.67 3.21 -13.59
N THR A 208 11.27 2.05 -13.08
CA THR A 208 9.91 1.52 -13.23
C THR A 208 8.90 2.35 -12.43
N VAL A 209 9.23 2.74 -11.18
CA VAL A 209 8.39 3.64 -10.37
C VAL A 209 8.18 4.99 -11.09
N ARG A 210 9.27 5.62 -11.57
CA ARG A 210 9.21 6.88 -12.33
C ARG A 210 8.36 6.76 -13.60
N ALA A 211 8.51 5.66 -14.34
CA ALA A 211 7.73 5.41 -15.54
C ALA A 211 6.22 5.24 -15.23
N ALA A 212 5.88 4.52 -14.16
CA ALA A 212 4.49 4.36 -13.70
C ALA A 212 3.88 5.70 -13.25
N ALA A 213 4.60 6.49 -12.45
CA ALA A 213 4.17 7.82 -12.01
C ALA A 213 3.94 8.77 -13.20
N LYS A 214 4.87 8.79 -14.17
CA LYS A 214 4.72 9.56 -15.42
C LYS A 214 3.50 9.12 -16.22
N CYS A 215 3.30 7.81 -16.37
CA CYS A 215 2.15 7.22 -17.07
C CYS A 215 0.82 7.66 -16.44
N LEU A 216 0.72 7.60 -15.11
CA LEU A 216 -0.44 8.05 -14.37
C LEU A 216 -0.67 9.56 -14.55
N ASN A 217 0.35 10.39 -14.33
CA ASN A 217 0.23 11.85 -14.39
C ASN A 217 -0.23 12.34 -15.78
N GLN A 218 0.28 11.74 -16.86
CA GLN A 218 -0.19 12.02 -18.22
C GLN A 218 -1.65 11.62 -18.44
N THR A 219 -2.07 10.51 -17.83
CA THR A 219 -3.46 10.02 -17.89
C THR A 219 -4.40 10.95 -17.14
N MET A 220 -4.00 11.40 -15.95
CA MET A 220 -4.77 12.33 -15.12
C MET A 220 -4.97 13.67 -15.82
N GLY A 221 -3.93 14.24 -16.43
CA GLY A 221 -4.06 15.48 -17.20
C GLY A 221 -5.06 15.34 -18.36
N SER A 222 -5.05 14.21 -19.07
CA SER A 222 -6.02 13.94 -20.14
C SER A 222 -7.45 13.75 -19.62
N TRP A 223 -7.60 13.13 -18.44
CA TRP A 223 -8.90 12.85 -17.82
C TRP A 223 -9.56 14.10 -17.29
N GLN A 224 -8.81 14.98 -16.63
CA GLN A 224 -9.29 16.27 -16.14
C GLN A 224 -9.78 17.16 -17.29
N THR A 225 -9.02 17.25 -18.39
CA THR A 225 -9.45 17.98 -19.59
C THR A 225 -10.77 17.45 -20.15
N ARG A 226 -10.99 16.13 -20.15
CA ARG A 226 -12.24 15.53 -20.66
C ARG A 226 -13.44 15.77 -19.75
N LEU A 227 -13.24 15.86 -18.44
CA LEU A 227 -14.32 16.22 -17.51
C LEU A 227 -14.76 17.66 -17.71
N LEU A 228 -13.80 18.59 -17.82
CA LEU A 228 -14.07 20.02 -18.04
C LEU A 228 -14.76 20.33 -19.38
N LEU A 229 -14.67 19.43 -20.36
CA LEU A 229 -15.33 19.57 -21.67
C LEU A 229 -16.70 18.87 -21.74
N ARG A 230 -17.17 18.26 -20.64
CA ARG A 230 -18.46 17.57 -20.54
C ARG A 230 -19.49 18.30 -19.68
N ASP A 231 -19.12 19.48 -19.18
CA ASP A 231 -19.99 20.48 -18.56
C ASP A 231 -20.18 21.66 -19.53
#